data_AF-A0A671LAK8-F1
#
_entry.id   AF-A0A671LAK8-F1
#
_cell.length_a   1.000
_cell.length_b   1.000
_cell.length_c   1.000
_cell.angle_alpha   90.00
_cell.angle_beta   90.00
_cell.angle_gamma   90.00
#
_symmetry.space_group_name_H-M   'P 1'
#
loop_
_entity.id
_entity.type
_entity.pdbx_description
1 polymer ?
#
loop_
_entity_poly.entity_id
_entity_poly.type
_entity_poly.pdbx_seq_one_letter_code
_entity_poly.pdbx_strand_id
1 'polypeptide(L)'
;MGEYEHRLHELEGEANYFPPPPRHPGGRERLHIQKSSVCSRAYFVVVMAFFHLYIINIIALLLYVHYNTGSGEQDIPLENSASAPRPMPAEHRIPSSASLSPELSFQLPRLEGIRVGHVQRVSLVLDRTHNMRTLSLKPLLFEIPGFLSVEESSVVMQLAQLKGLTHSSLLTAPDSQEEHLTQDQLFSLLDLNQDGLLQREEILSLSHSTDGSWLSSYNLRKIHTGLETNPSGVLSLQEFKRVSGGVLQYSTAGQGLDGHAKVRQRSTHTRLYLGEGTHHLLKSIRNRVTRLTRLPSSLVDLSEPMEVVRYEQGGYSHAHHDSGPTNHDSSCAHTHLVANNSASKQVACRYLTALLHLNSADGGGETSFPVADNRTYEEEVLGDLSQQYCDKGNLKVKPVAGTALLWYNHLSDGNGWVGELDEFSLHGDCLVTRGFKWTGSVWVNIDPEQQRQERYQRLVSWHPDGQSKKPEHGDLHQDL
;
A
#
# COMPACT_ATOMS: atom_id res chain seq x y z
N MET A 1 43.58 -10.31 -64.09
CA MET A 1 42.90 -9.31 -63.25
C MET A 1 42.58 -10.04 -61.95
N GLY A 2 43.46 -10.13 -60.96
CA GLY A 2 44.21 -9.01 -60.36
C GLY A 2 43.17 -8.12 -59.68
N GLU A 3 43.05 -8.00 -58.36
CA GLU A 3 43.97 -8.24 -57.24
C GLU A 3 43.11 -8.71 -56.05
N TYR A 4 43.60 -9.66 -55.26
CA TYR A 4 43.57 -9.70 -53.78
C TYR A 4 44.27 -11.00 -53.30
N GLU A 5 45.33 -11.37 -54.01
CA GLU A 5 46.38 -12.29 -53.59
C GLU A 5 47.51 -11.40 -53.04
N HIS A 6 47.45 -11.06 -51.76
CA HIS A 6 48.63 -10.63 -51.02
C HIS A 6 48.33 -10.75 -49.53
N ARG A 7 48.71 -11.90 -48.96
CA ARG A 7 49.14 -12.15 -47.56
C ARG A 7 48.86 -13.59 -47.10
N LEU A 8 49.15 -14.58 -47.94
CA LEU A 8 49.38 -15.95 -47.49
C LEU A 8 50.62 -16.48 -48.22
N HIS A 9 51.61 -16.88 -47.43
CA HIS A 9 52.92 -17.47 -47.78
C HIS A 9 54.09 -16.54 -48.13
N GLU A 10 54.85 -16.19 -47.10
CA GLU A 10 56.32 -16.18 -46.96
C GLU A 10 56.59 -15.66 -45.52
N LEU A 11 57.32 -16.28 -44.60
CA LEU A 11 58.21 -17.44 -44.58
C LEU A 11 58.21 -17.98 -43.14
N GLU A 12 58.07 -19.29 -43.02
CA GLU A 12 58.55 -20.05 -41.87
C GLU A 12 60.06 -19.88 -41.73
N GLY A 13 60.54 -19.78 -40.49
CA GLY A 13 61.96 -19.93 -40.21
C GLY A 13 62.42 -19.30 -38.89
N GLU A 14 62.06 -19.88 -37.75
CA GLU A 14 63.07 -20.48 -36.85
C GLU A 14 62.41 -21.12 -35.63
N ALA A 15 62.95 -22.29 -35.28
CA ALA A 15 62.42 -23.26 -34.35
C ALA A 15 62.81 -22.96 -32.89
N ASN A 16 62.13 -23.69 -31.99
CA ASN A 16 62.51 -24.01 -30.60
C ASN A 16 62.07 -23.03 -29.49
N TYR A 17 60.90 -23.27 -28.90
CA TYR A 17 60.73 -23.69 -27.49
C TYR A 17 59.23 -23.76 -27.14
N PHE A 18 58.66 -24.96 -27.04
CA PHE A 18 57.33 -25.16 -26.45
C PHE A 18 57.47 -25.35 -24.92
N PRO A 19 56.76 -24.61 -24.07
CA PRO A 19 56.65 -24.95 -22.65
C PRO A 19 55.69 -26.12 -22.45
N PRO A 20 55.96 -27.05 -21.51
CA PRO A 20 55.12 -28.23 -21.31
C PRO A 20 53.78 -27.87 -20.62
N PRO A 21 52.72 -28.67 -20.83
CA PRO A 21 51.46 -28.50 -20.13
C PRO A 21 51.61 -28.85 -18.65
N PRO A 22 50.92 -28.14 -17.74
CA PRO A 22 51.04 -28.40 -16.31
C PRO A 22 50.45 -29.78 -15.95
N ARG A 23 51.25 -30.57 -15.24
CA ARG A 23 50.90 -31.89 -14.71
C ARG A 23 49.82 -31.78 -13.64
N HIS A 24 48.83 -32.68 -13.70
CA HIS A 24 47.99 -33.04 -12.56
C HIS A 24 48.85 -33.57 -11.40
N PRO A 25 48.59 -33.17 -10.15
CA PRO A 25 48.88 -33.98 -8.99
C PRO A 25 47.59 -34.63 -8.48
N GLY A 26 47.41 -35.91 -8.80
CA GLY A 26 46.69 -36.81 -7.91
C GLY A 26 47.64 -37.22 -6.80
N GLY A 27 47.28 -36.92 -5.55
CA GLY A 27 48.05 -37.30 -4.38
C GLY A 27 47.46 -36.72 -3.11
N ARG A 28 46.62 -37.49 -2.43
CA ARG A 28 46.15 -37.23 -1.07
C ARG A 28 47.36 -37.08 -0.14
N GLU A 29 47.70 -35.85 0.22
CA GLU A 29 48.31 -35.57 1.51
C GLU A 29 47.21 -35.12 2.46
N ARG A 30 46.96 -35.93 3.49
CA ARG A 30 46.16 -35.51 4.65
C ARG A 30 46.92 -34.36 5.31
N LEU A 31 46.53 -33.13 4.99
CA LEU A 31 46.72 -32.01 5.91
C LEU A 31 45.96 -32.36 7.19
N HIS A 32 46.72 -32.77 8.21
CA HIS A 32 46.22 -32.87 9.56
C HIS A 32 45.99 -31.44 10.06
N ILE A 33 44.86 -30.85 9.67
CA ILE A 33 44.32 -29.67 10.33
C ILE A 33 44.03 -30.13 11.75
N GLN A 34 44.93 -29.84 12.68
CA GLN A 34 44.56 -29.80 14.09
C GLN A 34 43.43 -28.77 14.18
N LYS A 35 42.20 -29.27 14.34
CA LYS A 35 41.12 -28.48 14.92
C LYS A 35 41.64 -28.01 16.27
N SER A 36 42.08 -26.76 16.34
CA SER A 36 42.16 -26.03 17.59
C SER A 36 40.71 -25.82 18.06
N SER A 37 40.14 -26.84 18.68
CA SER A 37 38.95 -26.71 19.50
C SER A 37 39.33 -25.94 20.76
N VAL A 38 39.64 -24.66 20.62
CA VAL A 38 39.71 -23.73 21.74
C VAL A 38 38.34 -23.09 21.88
N CYS A 39 37.32 -23.94 22.09
CA CYS A 39 36.12 -23.51 22.79
C CYS A 39 36.54 -23.51 24.26
N SER A 40 37.12 -22.39 24.71
CA SER A 40 37.58 -22.25 26.08
C SER A 40 36.39 -22.40 27.01
N ARG A 41 36.30 -23.55 27.68
CA ARG A 41 35.29 -23.85 28.70
C ARG A 41 35.19 -22.72 29.74
N ALA A 42 36.29 -22.01 29.97
CA ALA A 42 36.35 -20.83 30.82
C ALA A 42 35.55 -19.63 30.26
N TYR A 43 35.60 -19.37 28.96
CA TYR A 43 34.82 -18.28 28.34
C TYR A 43 33.31 -18.53 28.46
N PHE A 44 32.86 -19.77 28.21
CA PHE A 44 31.46 -20.13 28.35
C PHE A 44 30.97 -20.01 29.80
N VAL A 45 31.78 -20.41 30.78
CA VAL A 45 31.45 -20.25 32.21
C VAL A 45 31.34 -18.78 32.60
N VAL A 46 32.23 -17.92 32.10
CA VAL A 46 32.18 -16.48 32.36
C VAL A 46 30.92 -15.85 31.76
N VAL A 47 30.59 -16.16 30.50
CA VAL A 47 29.36 -15.67 29.86
C VAL A 47 28.10 -16.16 30.59
N MET A 48 28.09 -17.42 31.02
CA MET A 48 26.98 -17.95 31.83
C MET A 48 26.87 -17.22 33.17
N ALA A 49 27.98 -16.91 33.86
CA ALA A 49 27.94 -16.16 35.11
C ALA A 49 27.33 -14.76 34.91
N PHE A 50 27.72 -14.03 33.86
CA PHE A 50 27.13 -12.74 33.53
C PHE A 50 25.64 -12.84 33.17
N PHE A 51 25.24 -13.88 32.45
CA PHE A 51 23.84 -14.14 32.13
C PHE A 51 22.99 -14.39 33.38
N HIS A 52 23.48 -15.18 34.33
CA HIS A 52 22.78 -15.43 35.59
C HIS A 52 22.72 -14.17 36.48
N LEU A 53 23.80 -13.38 36.55
CA LEU A 53 23.79 -12.10 37.27
C LEU A 53 22.79 -11.10 36.67
N TYR A 54 22.69 -11.06 35.34
CA TYR A 54 21.71 -10.22 34.63
C TYR A 54 20.27 -10.63 34.96
N ILE A 55 19.97 -11.93 34.92
CA ILE A 55 18.64 -12.45 35.27
C ILE A 55 18.30 -12.14 36.73
N ILE A 56 19.23 -12.36 37.66
CA ILE A 56 19.02 -12.07 39.09
C ILE A 56 18.73 -10.58 39.30
N ASN A 57 19.43 -9.69 38.61
CA ASN A 57 19.18 -8.25 38.69
C ASN A 57 17.81 -7.87 38.12
N ILE A 58 17.35 -8.48 37.02
CA ILE A 58 15.99 -8.27 36.50
C ILE A 58 14.94 -8.75 37.50
N ILE A 59 15.12 -9.94 38.09
CA ILE A 59 14.18 -10.47 39.09
C ILE A 59 14.14 -9.56 40.31
N ALA A 60 15.29 -9.07 40.80
CA ALA A 60 15.36 -8.13 41.91
C ALA A 60 14.63 -6.81 41.59
N LEU A 61 14.77 -6.29 40.37
CA LEU A 61 14.06 -5.10 39.92
C LEU A 61 12.54 -5.33 39.87
N LEU A 62 12.10 -6.48 39.33
CA LEU A 62 10.68 -6.84 39.28
C LEU A 62 10.09 -7.03 40.68
N LEU A 63 10.84 -7.65 41.60
CA LEU A 63 10.43 -7.77 43.01
C LEU A 63 10.40 -6.41 43.71
N TYR A 64 11.34 -5.52 43.43
CA TYR A 64 11.34 -4.16 43.97
C TYR A 64 10.13 -3.36 43.48
N VAL A 65 9.81 -3.45 42.18
CA VAL A 65 8.61 -2.84 41.61
C VAL A 65 7.36 -3.47 42.24
N HIS A 66 7.29 -4.80 42.34
CA HIS A 66 6.15 -5.49 42.95
C HIS A 66 5.96 -5.11 44.41
N TYR A 67 7.03 -5.01 45.20
CA TYR A 67 6.98 -4.63 46.61
C TYR A 67 6.54 -3.17 46.80
N ASN A 68 7.00 -2.25 45.94
CA ASN A 68 6.59 -0.85 46.01
C ASN A 68 5.21 -0.57 45.38
N THR A 69 4.69 -1.48 44.56
CA THR A 69 3.34 -1.38 43.98
C THR A 69 2.31 -2.16 44.82
N GLY A 70 2.77 -3.06 45.69
CA GLY A 70 1.96 -3.96 46.52
C GLY A 70 1.85 -3.51 47.98
N SER A 71 1.25 -2.35 48.21
CA SER A 71 0.71 -1.97 49.52
C SER A 71 -0.55 -1.12 49.32
N GLY A 72 -1.63 -1.78 48.93
CA GLY A 72 -2.91 -1.13 48.66
C GLY A 72 -4.09 -2.10 48.63
N GLU A 73 -4.07 -3.17 49.43
CA GLU A 73 -5.25 -4.02 49.64
C GLU A 73 -5.18 -4.68 51.02
N GLN A 74 -5.93 -4.13 51.98
CA GLN A 74 -6.46 -4.89 53.11
C GLN A 74 -7.65 -4.17 53.77
N ASP A 75 -8.82 -4.78 53.56
CA ASP A 75 -9.87 -5.14 54.51
C ASP A 75 -10.56 -4.11 55.43
N ILE A 76 -11.88 -4.15 55.27
CA ILE A 76 -12.98 -3.48 55.97
C ILE A 76 -13.06 -3.87 57.45
N PRO A 77 -13.56 -2.96 58.32
CA PRO A 77 -14.52 -3.38 59.33
C PRO A 77 -15.87 -2.63 59.27
N LEU A 78 -16.93 -3.42 59.42
CA LEU A 78 -18.33 -3.05 59.61
C LEU A 78 -18.52 -2.15 60.84
N GLU A 79 -19.30 -1.07 60.72
CA GLU A 79 -20.20 -0.65 61.81
C GLU A 79 -21.42 0.16 61.32
N ASN A 80 -22.57 -0.14 61.91
CA ASN A 80 -23.91 0.32 61.58
C ASN A 80 -24.16 1.77 62.00
N SER A 81 -24.87 2.57 61.19
CA SER A 81 -25.99 3.39 61.68
C SER A 81 -26.81 4.03 60.55
N ALA A 82 -28.13 3.91 60.69
CA ALA A 82 -29.15 4.46 59.81
C ALA A 82 -29.31 5.98 59.96
N SER A 83 -29.54 6.70 58.86
CA SER A 83 -30.64 7.67 58.70
C SER A 83 -30.48 8.51 57.42
N ALA A 84 -31.55 8.60 56.65
CA ALA A 84 -31.87 9.76 55.80
C ALA A 84 -33.08 10.45 56.46
N PRO A 85 -33.29 11.79 56.35
CA PRO A 85 -33.80 12.34 55.09
C PRO A 85 -33.53 13.85 54.76
N ARG A 86 -33.65 14.17 53.45
CA ARG A 86 -34.28 15.37 52.82
C ARG A 86 -33.53 16.75 52.74
N PRO A 87 -33.94 17.68 51.83
CA PRO A 87 -33.04 18.25 50.81
C PRO A 87 -32.95 19.81 50.71
N MET A 88 -32.01 20.29 49.86
CA MET A 88 -31.86 21.62 49.20
C MET A 88 -31.43 22.83 50.07
N PRO A 89 -30.76 23.91 49.54
CA PRO A 89 -30.75 24.37 48.15
C PRO A 89 -29.38 24.76 47.54
N ALA A 90 -29.45 25.11 46.25
CA ALA A 90 -28.39 25.44 45.32
C ALA A 90 -27.61 26.73 45.64
N GLU A 91 -26.31 26.74 45.30
CA GLU A 91 -25.60 27.94 44.90
C GLU A 91 -24.45 27.62 43.92
N HIS A 92 -24.30 28.50 42.93
CA HIS A 92 -23.47 28.40 41.73
C HIS A 92 -21.96 28.29 41.99
N ARG A 93 -21.24 27.52 41.13
CA ARG A 93 -20.02 27.97 40.42
C ARG A 93 -19.47 26.93 39.41
N ILE A 94 -19.52 27.31 38.13
CA ILE A 94 -18.56 27.10 37.01
C ILE A 94 -18.17 25.64 36.65
N PRO A 95 -18.57 25.09 35.48
CA PRO A 95 -18.12 23.78 35.03
C PRO A 95 -16.68 23.87 34.50
N SER A 96 -15.75 23.31 35.25
CA SER A 96 -14.42 22.96 34.76
C SER A 96 -14.54 21.67 33.94
N SER A 97 -14.01 21.73 32.72
CA SER A 97 -13.60 20.62 31.85
C SER A 97 -14.45 19.35 31.89
N ALA A 98 -15.24 19.19 30.83
CA ALA A 98 -15.83 17.92 30.41
C ALA A 98 -14.88 16.75 30.70
N SER A 99 -15.34 15.83 31.55
CA SER A 99 -14.85 14.46 31.54
C SER A 99 -15.24 13.86 30.19
N LEU A 100 -14.33 13.97 29.24
CA LEU A 100 -14.27 13.14 28.05
C LEU A 100 -14.52 11.70 28.47
N SER A 101 -15.53 11.10 27.86
CA SER A 101 -15.73 9.65 27.88
C SER A 101 -14.43 8.96 27.47
N PRO A 102 -14.16 7.72 27.92
CA PRO A 102 -12.97 7.00 27.46
C PRO A 102 -13.11 6.80 25.95
N GLU A 103 -12.34 7.58 25.18
CA GLU A 103 -12.16 7.36 23.74
C GLU A 103 -11.65 5.93 23.57
N LEU A 104 -12.49 5.05 23.01
CA LEU A 104 -12.02 3.79 22.46
C LEU A 104 -11.05 4.14 21.35
N SER A 105 -9.75 4.12 21.64
CA SER A 105 -8.70 4.24 20.63
C SER A 105 -8.95 3.16 19.58
N PHE A 106 -9.38 3.60 18.40
CA PHE A 106 -9.66 2.71 17.30
C PHE A 106 -8.34 2.11 16.79
N GLN A 107 -8.21 0.78 16.85
CA GLN A 107 -7.03 0.05 16.37
C GLN A 107 -7.31 -0.55 14.99
N LEU A 108 -6.35 -0.45 14.08
CA LEU A 108 -6.39 -1.03 12.75
C LEU A 108 -6.22 -2.56 12.83
N PRO A 109 -7.22 -3.34 12.38
CA PRO A 109 -7.05 -4.77 12.22
C PRO A 109 -5.88 -5.07 11.27
N ARG A 110 -4.98 -5.95 11.71
CA ARG A 110 -3.86 -6.45 10.92
C ARG A 110 -3.91 -7.98 10.91
N LEU A 111 -3.78 -8.57 9.72
CA LEU A 111 -3.76 -10.02 9.57
C LEU A 111 -2.50 -10.62 10.19
N GLU A 112 -2.61 -11.84 10.71
CA GLU A 112 -1.46 -12.56 11.26
C GLU A 112 -0.85 -13.49 10.21
N GLY A 113 0.46 -13.34 9.97
CA GLY A 113 1.21 -14.19 9.04
C GLY A 113 1.47 -15.60 9.57
N ILE A 114 1.61 -15.75 10.90
CA ILE A 114 1.95 -16.98 11.62
C ILE A 114 3.32 -17.56 11.22
N ARG A 115 3.44 -18.10 9.99
CA ARG A 115 4.71 -18.56 9.38
C ARG A 115 4.55 -18.68 7.87
N VAL A 116 5.66 -18.60 7.14
CA VAL A 116 5.69 -18.87 5.69
C VAL A 116 5.07 -20.23 5.38
N GLY A 117 4.20 -20.27 4.37
CA GLY A 117 3.46 -21.45 3.94
C GLY A 117 2.23 -21.79 4.79
N HIS A 118 1.95 -21.06 5.88
CA HIS A 118 0.73 -21.25 6.64
C HIS A 118 -0.51 -20.89 5.80
N VAL A 119 -1.56 -21.71 5.89
CA VAL A 119 -2.81 -21.53 5.12
C VAL A 119 -3.98 -21.32 6.08
N GLN A 120 -4.70 -20.23 5.88
CA GLN A 120 -5.91 -19.85 6.63
C GLN A 120 -7.11 -19.88 5.71
N ARG A 121 -8.28 -20.27 6.24
CA ARG A 121 -9.54 -20.27 5.49
C ARG A 121 -10.24 -18.93 5.70
N VAL A 122 -10.60 -18.26 4.61
CA VAL A 122 -11.30 -16.95 4.63
C VAL A 122 -12.57 -17.00 3.78
N SER A 123 -13.64 -16.37 4.25
CA SER A 123 -14.92 -16.29 3.53
C SER A 123 -15.11 -14.89 2.96
N LEU A 124 -14.89 -14.74 1.65
CA LEU A 124 -14.90 -13.44 0.98
C LEU A 124 -16.18 -13.18 0.18
N VAL A 125 -16.81 -14.26 -0.31
CA VAL A 125 -18.12 -14.26 -0.96
C VAL A 125 -19.03 -15.24 -0.23
N LEU A 126 -20.34 -15.09 -0.45
CA LEU A 126 -21.33 -16.04 0.08
C LEU A 126 -21.04 -17.44 -0.48
N ASP A 127 -21.12 -18.44 0.41
CA ASP A 127 -21.01 -19.87 0.08
C ASP A 127 -19.70 -20.36 -0.56
N ARG A 128 -18.62 -19.55 -0.50
CA ARG A 128 -17.29 -19.97 -0.96
C ARG A 128 -16.21 -19.60 0.03
N THR A 129 -15.48 -20.62 0.49
CA THR A 129 -14.26 -20.41 1.26
C THR A 129 -13.05 -20.33 0.33
N HIS A 130 -12.14 -19.41 0.63
CA HIS A 130 -10.85 -19.26 -0.03
C HIS A 130 -9.73 -19.66 0.91
N ASN A 131 -8.62 -20.09 0.35
CA ASN A 131 -7.39 -20.34 1.09
C ASN A 131 -6.50 -19.10 0.96
N MET A 132 -6.07 -18.55 2.08
CA MET A 132 -5.09 -17.48 2.16
C MET A 132 -3.78 -18.07 2.68
N ARG A 133 -2.72 -18.02 1.87
CA ARG A 133 -1.39 -18.56 2.21
C ARG A 133 -0.42 -17.42 2.52
N THR A 134 0.29 -17.51 3.64
CA THR A 134 1.39 -16.59 3.95
C THR A 134 2.59 -16.89 3.06
N LEU A 135 3.06 -15.91 2.29
CA LEU A 135 4.24 -16.06 1.43
C LEU A 135 5.52 -15.56 2.08
N SER A 136 5.44 -14.47 2.83
CA SER A 136 6.56 -13.91 3.61
C SER A 136 6.04 -13.24 4.88
N LEU A 137 6.94 -13.05 5.85
CA LEU A 137 6.67 -12.27 7.06
C LEU A 137 7.27 -10.86 6.98
N LYS A 138 8.27 -10.66 6.12
CA LYS A 138 8.87 -9.36 5.79
C LYS A 138 9.00 -9.23 4.26
N PRO A 139 8.11 -8.51 3.56
CA PRO A 139 6.95 -7.85 4.12
C PRO A 139 5.91 -8.91 4.52
N LEU A 140 4.94 -8.52 5.33
CA LEU A 140 3.82 -9.38 5.63
C LEU A 140 2.95 -9.53 4.37
N LEU A 141 3.09 -10.66 3.67
CA LEU A 141 2.51 -10.91 2.34
C LEU A 141 1.72 -12.21 2.31
N PHE A 142 0.55 -12.15 1.67
CA PHE A 142 -0.37 -13.26 1.50
C PHE A 142 -0.74 -13.48 0.03
N GLU A 143 -1.03 -14.73 -0.30
CA GLU A 143 -1.56 -15.18 -1.59
C GLU A 143 -2.96 -15.77 -1.39
N ILE A 144 -3.93 -15.31 -2.18
CA ILE A 144 -5.32 -15.76 -2.14
C ILE A 144 -5.74 -16.21 -3.54
N PRO A 145 -5.55 -17.51 -3.88
CA PRO A 145 -5.96 -18.05 -5.17
C PRO A 145 -7.49 -18.01 -5.34
N GLY A 146 -7.93 -17.68 -6.55
CA GLY A 146 -9.35 -17.63 -6.89
C GLY A 146 -10.13 -16.52 -6.17
N PHE A 147 -9.44 -15.47 -5.70
CA PHE A 147 -10.06 -14.25 -5.18
C PHE A 147 -11.05 -13.64 -6.17
N LEU A 148 -10.71 -13.66 -7.46
CA LEU A 148 -11.65 -13.51 -8.57
C LEU A 148 -11.78 -14.82 -9.34
N SER A 149 -12.93 -15.03 -9.97
CA SER A 149 -13.04 -15.98 -11.07
C SER A 149 -12.32 -15.46 -12.32
N VAL A 150 -12.10 -16.35 -13.29
CA VAL A 150 -11.48 -15.99 -14.58
C VAL A 150 -12.43 -15.06 -15.36
N GLU A 151 -13.72 -15.32 -15.27
CA GLU A 151 -14.79 -14.53 -15.87
C GLU A 151 -14.83 -13.11 -15.29
N GLU A 152 -14.77 -12.99 -13.95
CA GLU A 152 -14.69 -11.70 -13.27
C GLU A 152 -13.44 -10.92 -13.71
N SER A 153 -12.30 -11.61 -13.80
CA SER A 153 -11.05 -10.97 -14.24
C SER A 153 -11.14 -10.47 -15.68
N SER A 154 -11.81 -11.21 -16.57
CA SER A 154 -12.11 -10.78 -17.94
C SER A 154 -12.99 -9.54 -17.98
N VAL A 155 -14.02 -9.45 -17.12
CA VAL A 155 -14.89 -8.27 -17.05
C VAL A 155 -14.09 -7.04 -16.60
N VAL A 156 -13.20 -7.17 -15.61
CA VAL A 156 -12.32 -6.05 -15.19
C VAL A 156 -11.45 -5.55 -16.35
N MET A 157 -10.84 -6.47 -17.11
CA MET A 157 -10.04 -6.10 -18.29
C MET A 157 -10.88 -5.38 -19.36
N GLN A 158 -12.10 -5.85 -19.61
CA GLN A 158 -13.02 -5.21 -20.57
C GLN A 158 -13.43 -3.81 -20.12
N LEU A 159 -13.77 -3.62 -18.84
CA LEU A 159 -14.10 -2.31 -18.29
C LEU A 159 -12.92 -1.33 -18.42
N ALA A 160 -11.70 -1.80 -18.17
CA ALA A 160 -10.48 -1.02 -18.36
C ALA A 160 -10.27 -0.62 -19.83
N GLN A 161 -10.49 -1.55 -20.76
CA GLN A 161 -10.40 -1.27 -22.20
C GLN A 161 -11.46 -0.28 -22.68
N LEU A 162 -12.71 -0.42 -22.21
CA LEU A 162 -13.82 0.49 -22.53
C LEU A 162 -13.57 1.90 -22.00
N LYS A 163 -12.99 2.02 -20.80
CA LYS A 163 -12.59 3.33 -20.25
C LYS A 163 -11.44 3.97 -21.05
N GLY A 164 -10.60 3.17 -21.68
CA GLY A 164 -9.41 3.61 -22.39
C GLY A 164 -8.17 3.54 -21.50
N LEU A 165 -7.06 3.11 -22.10
CA LEU A 165 -5.77 2.96 -21.44
C LEU A 165 -4.81 4.06 -21.91
N THR A 166 -4.04 4.62 -20.98
CA THR A 166 -2.99 5.61 -21.26
C THR A 166 -1.61 4.98 -21.09
N HIS A 167 -0.64 5.39 -21.91
CA HIS A 167 0.73 4.88 -21.81
C HIS A 167 1.38 5.34 -20.50
N SER A 168 2.03 4.41 -19.80
CA SER A 168 2.94 4.74 -18.70
C SER A 168 4.27 5.21 -19.32
N SER A 169 4.35 6.52 -19.60
CA SER A 169 5.52 7.29 -20.07
C SER A 169 6.27 6.76 -21.30
N LEU A 170 6.14 7.49 -22.41
CA LEU A 170 7.20 7.57 -23.42
C LEU A 170 8.14 8.70 -23.00
N LEU A 171 9.45 8.46 -23.14
CA LEU A 171 10.54 9.40 -22.89
C LEU A 171 10.21 10.82 -23.36
N THR A 172 10.52 11.79 -22.51
CA THR A 172 10.63 13.21 -22.85
C THR A 172 11.55 13.37 -24.06
N ALA A 173 10.96 13.57 -25.24
CA ALA A 173 11.61 14.36 -26.27
C ALA A 173 11.60 15.82 -25.77
N PRO A 174 12.70 16.58 -25.90
CA PRO A 174 12.83 17.92 -25.32
C PRO A 174 11.90 19.00 -25.92
N ASP A 175 10.95 18.62 -26.79
CA ASP A 175 10.00 19.52 -27.47
C ASP A 175 8.52 19.17 -27.22
N SER A 176 8.18 18.22 -26.35
CA SER A 176 6.77 17.96 -26.03
C SER A 176 6.24 19.04 -25.08
N GLN A 177 5.56 20.03 -25.66
CA GLN A 177 4.63 20.93 -24.98
C GLN A 177 3.81 20.10 -23.98
N GLU A 178 3.87 20.44 -22.69
CA GLU A 178 2.99 19.86 -21.67
C GLU A 178 1.55 20.00 -22.18
N GLU A 179 0.90 18.88 -22.52
CA GLU A 179 -0.46 18.89 -23.05
C GLU A 179 -1.38 19.42 -21.95
N HIS A 180 -1.74 20.70 -22.02
CA HIS A 180 -2.73 21.30 -21.16
C HIS A 180 -4.07 20.59 -21.39
N LEU A 181 -4.50 19.76 -20.42
CA LEU A 181 -5.81 19.14 -20.47
C LEU A 181 -6.90 20.21 -20.53
N THR A 182 -7.78 20.07 -21.51
CA THR A 182 -8.98 20.88 -21.59
C THR A 182 -9.91 20.57 -20.42
N GLN A 183 -10.79 21.50 -20.09
CA GLN A 183 -11.77 21.35 -19.00
C GLN A 183 -12.71 20.15 -19.23
N ASP A 184 -12.97 19.79 -20.49
CA ASP A 184 -13.74 18.62 -20.91
C ASP A 184 -12.97 17.31 -20.67
N GLN A 185 -11.69 17.27 -21.03
CA GLN A 185 -10.84 16.12 -20.75
C GLN A 185 -10.66 15.93 -19.24
N LEU A 186 -10.49 17.02 -18.49
CA LEU A 186 -10.43 16.96 -17.04
C LEU A 186 -11.73 16.38 -16.48
N PHE A 187 -12.89 16.91 -16.86
CA PHE A 187 -14.19 16.39 -16.43
C PHE A 187 -14.33 14.89 -16.71
N SER A 188 -13.97 14.43 -17.91
CA SER A 188 -14.02 13.01 -18.29
C SER A 188 -13.08 12.12 -17.45
N LEU A 189 -11.95 12.66 -17.01
CA LEU A 189 -11.06 11.97 -16.07
C LEU A 189 -11.62 11.94 -14.65
N LEU A 190 -12.37 12.99 -14.25
CA LEU A 190 -12.99 13.10 -12.93
C LEU A 190 -14.25 12.23 -12.81
N ASP A 191 -15.00 12.10 -13.90
CA ASP A 191 -16.22 11.30 -14.01
C ASP A 191 -15.84 9.82 -14.04
N LEU A 192 -15.59 9.26 -12.86
CA LEU A 192 -14.98 7.96 -12.76
C LEU A 192 -15.97 6.85 -13.10
N ASN A 193 -17.25 7.07 -12.81
CA ASN A 193 -18.34 6.15 -13.10
C ASN A 193 -18.97 6.38 -14.51
N GLN A 194 -18.57 7.45 -15.21
CA GLN A 194 -18.98 7.82 -16.57
C GLN A 194 -20.49 8.11 -16.71
N ASP A 195 -21.10 8.71 -15.68
CA ASP A 195 -22.52 9.06 -15.69
C ASP A 195 -22.79 10.52 -16.12
N GLY A 196 -21.74 11.29 -16.39
CA GLY A 196 -21.82 12.68 -16.83
C GLY A 196 -22.09 13.68 -15.70
N LEU A 197 -22.01 13.27 -14.43
CA LEU A 197 -22.26 14.08 -13.24
C LEU A 197 -21.16 13.88 -12.20
N LEU A 198 -20.38 14.91 -11.89
CA LEU A 198 -19.36 14.79 -10.85
C LEU A 198 -19.98 14.82 -9.46
N GLN A 199 -19.79 13.72 -8.74
CA GLN A 199 -20.19 13.59 -7.34
C GLN A 199 -19.04 13.96 -6.39
N ARG A 200 -19.39 14.10 -5.11
CA ARG A 200 -18.43 14.46 -4.07
C ARG A 200 -17.29 13.46 -3.98
N GLU A 201 -17.63 12.18 -4.00
CA GLU A 201 -16.69 11.07 -3.87
C GLU A 201 -15.70 11.03 -5.04
N GLU A 202 -16.17 11.37 -6.25
CA GLU A 202 -15.34 11.46 -7.45
C GLU A 202 -14.37 12.64 -7.39
N ILE A 203 -14.82 13.80 -6.89
CA ILE A 203 -13.94 14.95 -6.66
C ILE A 203 -12.92 14.66 -5.56
N LEU A 204 -13.34 13.98 -4.49
CA LEU A 204 -12.45 13.58 -3.41
C LEU A 204 -11.41 12.56 -3.87
N SER A 205 -11.75 11.65 -4.79
CA SER A 205 -10.83 10.66 -5.37
C SER A 205 -9.54 11.27 -5.93
N LEU A 206 -9.56 12.54 -6.34
CA LEU A 206 -8.40 13.28 -6.83
C LEU A 206 -7.40 13.66 -5.75
N SER A 207 -7.88 13.83 -4.51
CA SER A 207 -6.96 13.99 -3.38
C SER A 207 -6.05 12.77 -3.24
N HIS A 208 -6.45 11.60 -3.75
CA HIS A 208 -5.68 10.37 -3.61
C HIS A 208 -4.65 10.17 -4.74
N SER A 209 -4.59 11.05 -5.76
CA SER A 209 -3.65 10.90 -6.88
C SER A 209 -2.27 11.48 -6.54
N THR A 210 -1.22 10.66 -6.69
CA THR A 210 0.18 11.07 -6.50
C THR A 210 0.90 11.53 -7.76
N ASP A 211 0.25 11.46 -8.92
CA ASP A 211 0.90 11.68 -10.22
C ASP A 211 1.24 13.16 -10.49
N GLY A 212 1.12 14.03 -9.47
CA GLY A 212 1.47 15.45 -9.57
C GLY A 212 0.67 16.26 -10.59
N SER A 213 -0.29 15.64 -11.26
CA SER A 213 -0.87 16.19 -12.47
C SER A 213 -2.33 16.58 -12.26
N TRP A 214 -2.60 17.85 -12.62
CA TRP A 214 -3.87 18.44 -13.08
C TRP A 214 -4.61 19.40 -12.13
N LEU A 215 -4.60 19.22 -10.80
CA LEU A 215 -5.28 20.14 -9.86
C LEU A 215 -4.51 20.29 -8.53
N SER A 216 -4.07 21.51 -8.18
CA SER A 216 -3.49 21.78 -6.86
C SER A 216 -4.51 21.52 -5.75
N SER A 217 -4.05 21.32 -4.51
CA SER A 217 -4.96 21.18 -3.35
C SER A 217 -5.87 22.38 -3.15
N TYR A 218 -5.38 23.57 -3.48
CA TYR A 218 -6.17 24.79 -3.55
C TYR A 218 -7.28 24.69 -4.60
N ASN A 219 -6.97 24.16 -5.79
CA ASN A 219 -7.94 23.97 -6.86
C ASN A 219 -9.00 22.94 -6.48
N LEU A 220 -8.61 21.82 -5.86
CA LEU A 220 -9.54 20.81 -5.35
C LEU A 220 -10.45 21.37 -4.26
N ARG A 221 -9.90 22.15 -3.31
CA ARG A 221 -10.70 22.80 -2.26
C ARG A 221 -11.76 23.72 -2.88
N LYS A 222 -11.40 24.51 -3.90
CA LYS A 222 -12.35 25.41 -4.58
C LYS A 222 -13.44 24.65 -5.35
N ILE A 223 -13.10 23.53 -5.99
CA ILE A 223 -14.07 22.66 -6.66
C ILE A 223 -15.02 22.01 -5.64
N HIS A 224 -14.47 21.48 -4.53
CA HIS A 224 -15.25 20.91 -3.43
C HIS A 224 -16.20 21.93 -2.81
N THR A 225 -15.73 23.15 -2.52
CA THR A 225 -16.61 24.23 -2.03
C THR A 225 -17.69 24.58 -3.06
N GLY A 226 -17.36 24.62 -4.35
CA GLY A 226 -18.34 24.84 -5.41
C GLY A 226 -19.44 23.78 -5.44
N LEU A 227 -19.07 22.51 -5.25
CA LEU A 227 -20.01 21.39 -5.12
C LEU A 227 -20.92 21.55 -3.89
N GLU A 228 -20.35 21.85 -2.72
CA GLU A 228 -21.12 22.01 -1.48
C GLU A 228 -22.13 23.16 -1.55
N THR A 229 -21.83 24.20 -2.35
CA THR A 229 -22.77 25.30 -2.60
C THR A 229 -23.83 24.99 -3.65
N ASN A 230 -23.72 23.87 -4.39
CA ASN A 230 -24.71 23.49 -5.39
C ASN A 230 -25.92 22.81 -4.72
N PRO A 231 -27.16 23.32 -4.91
CA PRO A 231 -28.37 22.71 -4.35
C PRO A 231 -28.59 21.23 -4.71
N SER A 232 -28.04 20.77 -5.84
CA SER A 232 -28.18 19.38 -6.30
C SER A 232 -27.18 18.41 -5.66
N GLY A 233 -26.12 18.90 -5.02
CA GLY A 233 -25.03 18.09 -4.48
C GLY A 233 -24.17 17.38 -5.54
N VAL A 234 -24.35 17.70 -6.83
CA VAL A 234 -23.59 17.15 -7.97
C VAL A 234 -23.20 18.28 -8.95
N LEU A 235 -22.15 18.09 -9.75
CA LEU A 235 -21.73 19.05 -10.77
C LEU A 235 -21.83 18.45 -12.17
N SER A 236 -22.74 18.97 -13.00
CA SER A 236 -22.72 18.72 -14.44
C SER A 236 -21.48 19.32 -15.10
N LEU A 237 -21.16 18.89 -16.32
CA LEU A 237 -20.06 19.45 -17.10
C LEU A 237 -20.11 20.98 -17.21
N GLN A 238 -21.30 21.56 -17.40
CA GLN A 238 -21.46 23.01 -17.51
C GLN A 238 -21.19 23.74 -16.19
N GLU A 239 -21.64 23.18 -15.07
CA GLU A 239 -21.42 23.74 -13.73
C GLU A 239 -19.95 23.59 -13.33
N PHE A 240 -19.35 22.42 -13.58
CA PHE A 240 -17.93 22.19 -13.41
C PHE A 240 -17.12 23.23 -14.18
N LYS A 241 -17.48 23.52 -15.44
CA LYS A 241 -16.80 24.53 -16.25
C LYS A 241 -16.83 25.93 -15.61
N ARG A 242 -17.94 26.29 -14.96
CA ARG A 242 -18.08 27.58 -14.24
C ARG A 242 -17.24 27.60 -12.97
N VAL A 243 -17.23 26.52 -12.20
CA VAL A 243 -16.48 26.42 -10.93
C VAL A 243 -14.97 26.38 -11.17
N SER A 244 -14.51 25.61 -12.16
CA SER A 244 -13.09 25.41 -12.45
C SER A 244 -12.48 26.45 -13.42
N GLY A 245 -13.30 27.25 -14.10
CA GLY A 245 -12.85 28.22 -15.11
C GLY A 245 -11.89 29.29 -14.58
N GLY A 246 -12.03 29.69 -13.32
CA GLY A 246 -11.12 30.65 -12.66
C GLY A 246 -10.02 30.00 -11.80
N VAL A 247 -9.80 28.70 -11.94
CA VAL A 247 -8.97 27.87 -11.04
C VAL A 247 -7.83 27.18 -11.78
N LEU A 248 -8.12 26.73 -13.00
CA LEU A 248 -7.16 26.02 -13.85
C LEU A 248 -6.04 26.91 -14.41
N GLN A 249 -6.17 28.23 -14.30
CA GLN A 249 -5.20 29.21 -14.79
C GLN A 249 -3.88 29.27 -13.99
N TYR A 250 -3.83 28.61 -12.82
CA TYR A 250 -2.67 28.56 -11.91
C TYR A 250 -1.96 27.20 -11.86
N SER A 251 -2.24 26.31 -12.82
CA SER A 251 -1.51 25.04 -12.94
C SER A 251 -0.16 25.23 -13.62
N THR A 252 0.71 26.06 -13.03
CA THR A 252 2.11 26.22 -13.43
C THR A 252 3.03 25.86 -12.27
N ALA A 253 3.98 24.98 -12.56
CA ALA A 253 5.12 24.63 -11.73
C ALA A 253 4.81 23.91 -10.40
N GLY A 254 4.20 22.73 -10.48
CA GLY A 254 4.49 21.66 -9.53
C GLY A 254 5.48 20.72 -10.19
N GLN A 255 6.73 20.65 -9.70
CA GLN A 255 7.66 19.57 -10.08
C GLN A 255 6.92 18.24 -9.96
N GLY A 256 6.68 17.60 -11.11
CA GLY A 256 6.04 16.30 -11.19
C GLY A 256 6.74 15.36 -10.22
N LEU A 257 5.99 14.85 -9.25
CA LEU A 257 6.40 13.71 -8.42
C LEU A 257 6.27 12.46 -9.30
N ASP A 258 7.05 12.45 -10.38
CA ASP A 258 7.19 11.42 -11.40
C ASP A 258 7.97 10.23 -10.84
N GLY A 259 7.50 9.68 -9.72
CA GLY A 259 8.00 8.43 -9.18
C GLY A 259 7.60 7.26 -10.07
N HIS A 260 6.33 7.19 -10.49
CA HIS A 260 5.82 6.06 -11.28
C HIS A 260 6.24 6.10 -12.77
N ALA A 261 6.45 7.29 -13.33
CA ALA A 261 6.84 7.50 -14.74
C ALA A 261 8.25 6.95 -15.08
N LYS A 262 9.16 6.88 -14.10
CA LYS A 262 10.49 6.27 -14.26
C LYS A 262 10.49 4.77 -13.97
N VAL A 263 9.47 4.26 -13.28
CA VAL A 263 9.44 2.90 -12.72
C VAL A 263 8.93 1.87 -13.72
N ARG A 264 7.99 2.21 -14.59
CA ARG A 264 7.34 1.26 -15.50
C ARG A 264 7.76 1.48 -16.95
N GLN A 265 7.91 0.39 -17.70
CA GLN A 265 8.27 0.41 -19.12
C GLN A 265 7.31 -0.46 -19.92
N ARG A 266 6.92 0.04 -21.11
CA ARG A 266 6.02 -0.64 -22.06
C ARG A 266 4.72 -1.15 -21.41
N SER A 267 4.10 -0.30 -20.61
CA SER A 267 2.79 -0.55 -20.02
C SER A 267 1.78 0.53 -20.41
N THR A 268 0.51 0.15 -20.35
CA THR A 268 -0.61 1.08 -20.37
C THR A 268 -1.45 0.86 -19.11
N HIS A 269 -2.17 1.88 -18.66
CA HIS A 269 -2.95 1.80 -17.44
C HIS A 269 -4.23 2.65 -17.50
N THR A 270 -5.16 2.37 -16.58
CA THR A 270 -6.36 3.18 -16.34
C THR A 270 -6.83 2.99 -14.91
N ARG A 271 -7.80 3.80 -14.47
CA ARG A 271 -8.35 3.77 -13.10
C ARG A 271 -9.84 3.47 -13.10
N LEU A 272 -10.25 2.44 -12.37
CA LEU A 272 -11.64 2.01 -12.22
C LEU A 272 -12.16 2.34 -10.82
N TYR A 273 -13.25 3.11 -10.75
CA TYR A 273 -13.87 3.45 -9.48
C TYR A 273 -14.60 2.26 -8.87
N LEU A 274 -14.41 2.08 -7.56
CA LEU A 274 -14.97 0.96 -6.82
C LEU A 274 -16.17 1.34 -5.94
N GLY A 275 -16.59 2.61 -5.95
CA GLY A 275 -17.65 3.16 -5.11
C GLY A 275 -19.07 2.89 -5.63
N GLU A 276 -20.03 3.71 -5.23
CA GLU A 276 -21.40 3.62 -5.75
C GLU A 276 -21.48 4.11 -7.21
N GLY A 277 -22.49 3.70 -7.97
CA GLY A 277 -22.63 4.04 -9.41
C GLY A 277 -21.76 3.22 -10.36
N THR A 278 -20.78 2.46 -9.85
CA THR A 278 -19.93 1.58 -10.66
C THR A 278 -20.56 0.21 -10.96
N HIS A 279 -19.93 -0.54 -11.86
CA HIS A 279 -20.31 -1.93 -12.16
C HIS A 279 -20.25 -2.81 -10.89
N HIS A 280 -21.29 -3.63 -10.67
CA HIS A 280 -21.45 -4.44 -9.45
C HIS A 280 -20.23 -5.29 -9.06
N LEU A 281 -19.44 -5.76 -10.05
CA LEU A 281 -18.19 -6.47 -9.82
C LEU A 281 -17.13 -5.61 -9.10
N LEU A 282 -16.96 -4.34 -9.49
CA LEU A 282 -15.98 -3.44 -8.90
C LEU A 282 -16.34 -3.16 -7.42
N LYS A 283 -17.62 -2.98 -7.12
CA LYS A 283 -18.14 -2.93 -5.75
C LYS A 283 -17.91 -4.25 -4.99
N SER A 284 -18.07 -5.40 -5.66
CA SER A 284 -17.77 -6.73 -5.07
C SER A 284 -16.29 -6.87 -4.72
N ILE A 285 -15.38 -6.41 -5.57
CA ILE A 285 -13.92 -6.40 -5.33
C ILE A 285 -13.60 -5.60 -4.07
N ARG A 286 -14.11 -4.37 -3.96
CA ARG A 286 -13.96 -3.53 -2.76
C ARG A 286 -14.45 -4.27 -1.52
N ASN A 287 -15.66 -4.82 -1.57
CA ASN A 287 -16.24 -5.54 -0.43
C ASN A 287 -15.42 -6.77 -0.02
N ARG A 288 -14.80 -7.49 -0.98
CA ARG A 288 -13.89 -8.61 -0.68
C ARG A 288 -12.62 -8.12 0.01
N VAL A 289 -12.04 -6.98 -0.42
CA VAL A 289 -10.88 -6.36 0.25
C VAL A 289 -11.24 -5.93 1.66
N THR A 290 -12.39 -5.27 1.87
CA THR A 290 -12.88 -4.89 3.20
C THR A 290 -13.07 -6.11 4.11
N ARG A 291 -13.69 -7.19 3.61
CA ARG A 291 -13.87 -8.43 4.39
C ARG A 291 -12.56 -9.15 4.69
N LEU A 292 -11.63 -9.18 3.73
CA LEU A 292 -10.33 -9.82 3.87
C LEU A 292 -9.48 -9.13 4.93
N THR A 293 -9.37 -7.80 4.83
CA THR A 293 -8.55 -6.96 5.71
C THR A 293 -9.20 -6.69 7.07
N ARG A 294 -10.53 -6.82 7.14
CA ARG A 294 -11.36 -6.46 8.31
C ARG A 294 -11.28 -4.98 8.69
N LEU A 295 -10.75 -4.14 7.81
CA LEU A 295 -10.75 -2.70 8.00
C LEU A 295 -12.20 -2.17 7.92
N PRO A 296 -12.54 -1.09 8.65
CA PRO A 296 -13.79 -0.39 8.48
C PRO A 296 -14.02 0.00 7.02
N SER A 297 -15.25 -0.18 6.53
CA SER A 297 -15.60 0.21 5.17
C SER A 297 -15.31 1.69 4.92
N SER A 298 -15.52 2.55 5.91
CA SER A 298 -15.23 3.99 5.82
C SER A 298 -13.75 4.33 5.54
N LEU A 299 -12.80 3.42 5.78
CA LEU A 299 -11.40 3.62 5.37
C LEU A 299 -11.16 3.12 3.94
N VAL A 300 -11.73 1.96 3.60
CA VAL A 300 -11.57 1.34 2.29
C VAL A 300 -12.32 2.12 1.19
N ASP A 301 -13.50 2.64 1.50
CA ASP A 301 -14.35 3.41 0.58
C ASP A 301 -13.72 4.76 0.21
N LEU A 302 -12.89 5.30 1.10
CA LEU A 302 -12.14 6.55 0.92
C LEU A 302 -10.72 6.31 0.39
N SER A 303 -10.49 5.20 -0.29
CA SER A 303 -9.17 4.91 -0.87
C SER A 303 -9.15 5.16 -2.38
N GLU A 304 -7.95 5.10 -2.96
CA GLU A 304 -7.72 5.27 -4.40
C GLU A 304 -8.63 4.35 -5.24
N PRO A 305 -9.10 4.81 -6.43
CA PRO A 305 -9.66 3.93 -7.44
C PRO A 305 -8.69 2.79 -7.79
N MET A 306 -9.21 1.65 -8.23
CA MET A 306 -8.38 0.52 -8.64
C MET A 306 -7.58 0.87 -9.89
N GLU A 307 -6.26 0.75 -9.84
CA GLU A 307 -5.41 0.92 -11.01
C GLU A 307 -5.29 -0.39 -11.77
N VAL A 308 -5.74 -0.39 -13.03
CA VAL A 308 -5.59 -1.53 -13.94
C VAL A 308 -4.44 -1.25 -14.88
N VAL A 309 -3.44 -2.13 -14.90
CA VAL A 309 -2.23 -2.01 -15.71
C VAL A 309 -2.13 -3.19 -16.67
N ARG A 310 -1.75 -2.90 -17.92
CA ARG A 310 -1.41 -3.87 -18.95
C ARG A 310 0.06 -3.72 -19.32
N TYR A 311 0.85 -4.76 -19.11
CA TYR A 311 2.21 -4.88 -19.62
C TYR A 311 2.20 -5.64 -20.94
N GLU A 312 2.79 -5.04 -21.97
CA GLU A 312 3.05 -5.70 -23.24
C GLU A 312 4.26 -6.64 -23.13
N GLN A 313 4.51 -7.44 -24.18
CA GLN A 313 5.75 -8.19 -24.28
C GLN A 313 6.97 -7.25 -24.20
N GLY A 314 7.88 -7.58 -23.28
CA GLY A 314 9.04 -6.76 -22.94
C GLY A 314 8.75 -5.64 -21.93
N GLY A 315 7.52 -5.51 -21.45
CA GLY A 315 7.17 -4.60 -20.36
C GLY A 315 7.58 -5.13 -18.99
N TYR A 316 7.86 -4.21 -18.07
CA TYR A 316 8.28 -4.49 -16.70
C TYR A 316 8.06 -3.26 -15.80
N SER A 317 8.22 -3.45 -14.49
CA SER A 317 8.23 -2.38 -13.49
C SER A 317 9.38 -2.57 -12.52
N HIS A 318 10.28 -1.59 -12.43
CA HIS A 318 11.38 -1.56 -11.47
C HIS A 318 10.90 -1.74 -10.04
N ALA A 319 11.80 -2.22 -9.18
CA ALA A 319 11.50 -2.37 -7.77
C ALA A 319 11.20 -0.99 -7.12
N HIS A 320 10.08 -0.89 -6.42
CA HIS A 320 9.62 0.34 -5.77
C HIS A 320 8.78 0.04 -4.51
N HIS A 321 8.53 1.09 -3.74
CA HIS A 321 7.53 1.09 -2.67
C HIS A 321 6.24 1.74 -3.16
N ASP A 322 5.10 1.25 -2.67
CA ASP A 322 3.81 1.84 -3.00
C ASP A 322 3.56 3.13 -2.20
N SER A 323 4.09 3.22 -0.96
CA SER A 323 4.04 4.44 -0.15
C SER A 323 5.32 5.27 -0.30
N GLY A 324 5.18 6.59 -0.22
CA GLY A 324 6.32 7.49 -0.12
C GLY A 324 6.86 7.60 1.33
N PRO A 325 8.12 8.01 1.51
CA PRO A 325 8.67 8.25 2.84
C PRO A 325 7.95 9.42 3.50
N THR A 326 7.50 9.22 4.74
CA THR A 326 6.78 10.24 5.52
C THR A 326 7.74 10.97 6.45
N ASN A 327 8.00 12.24 6.16
CA ASN A 327 8.76 13.18 6.99
C ASN A 327 7.86 14.32 7.49
N HIS A 328 8.35 15.14 8.43
CA HIS A 328 7.59 16.29 8.97
C HIS A 328 7.13 17.30 7.90
N ASP A 329 7.83 17.38 6.76
CA ASP A 329 7.52 18.30 5.66
C ASP A 329 6.60 17.68 4.58
N SER A 330 6.17 16.43 4.76
CA SER A 330 5.32 15.71 3.82
C SER A 330 3.94 15.40 4.41
N SER A 331 2.90 15.49 3.59
CA SER A 331 1.54 15.08 3.93
C SER A 331 1.05 14.00 2.98
N CYS A 332 0.23 13.08 3.48
CA CYS A 332 -0.46 12.12 2.63
C CYS A 332 -1.36 12.86 1.64
N ALA A 333 -1.26 12.51 0.35
CA ALA A 333 -2.05 13.17 -0.69
C ALA A 333 -3.55 13.13 -0.34
N HIS A 334 -4.06 11.96 0.05
CA HIS A 334 -5.49 11.75 0.30
C HIS A 334 -6.08 12.60 1.42
N THR A 335 -5.29 12.95 2.44
CA THR A 335 -5.73 13.79 3.56
C THR A 335 -5.25 15.23 3.43
N HIS A 336 -4.57 15.59 2.35
CA HIS A 336 -3.95 16.90 2.20
C HIS A 336 -4.98 18.04 2.24
N LEU A 337 -6.23 17.78 1.86
CA LEU A 337 -7.34 18.75 1.98
C LEU A 337 -7.54 19.27 3.42
N VAL A 338 -7.23 18.46 4.44
CA VAL A 338 -7.32 18.80 5.86
C VAL A 338 -5.95 18.94 6.54
N ALA A 339 -4.87 18.96 5.76
CA ALA A 339 -3.54 19.24 6.26
C ALA A 339 -3.36 20.74 6.56
N ASN A 340 -2.56 21.05 7.58
CA ASN A 340 -2.12 22.42 7.81
C ASN A 340 -1.10 22.81 6.72
N ASN A 341 -1.16 24.06 6.25
CA ASN A 341 -0.41 24.61 5.10
C ASN A 341 1.14 24.57 5.22
N SER A 342 1.72 23.88 6.20
CA SER A 342 3.17 23.79 6.40
C SER A 342 3.85 22.67 5.60
N ALA A 343 3.11 21.65 5.14
CA ALA A 343 3.68 20.58 4.33
C ALA A 343 3.85 21.03 2.87
N SER A 344 5.09 21.01 2.36
CA SER A 344 5.40 21.44 1.00
C SER A 344 5.31 20.29 -0.02
N LYS A 345 5.29 19.03 0.45
CA LYS A 345 5.33 17.83 -0.39
C LYS A 345 4.17 16.89 -0.08
N GLN A 346 3.54 16.38 -1.13
CA GLN A 346 2.50 15.34 -1.01
C GLN A 346 3.11 13.97 -1.33
N VAL A 347 2.70 12.94 -0.59
CA VAL A 347 3.20 11.56 -0.79
C VAL A 347 2.04 10.55 -0.77
N ALA A 348 2.24 9.39 -1.40
CA ALA A 348 1.32 8.25 -1.27
C ALA A 348 1.43 7.68 0.15
N CYS A 349 0.29 7.50 0.81
CA CYS A 349 0.20 6.81 2.11
C CYS A 349 -0.72 5.61 1.97
N ARG A 350 -0.19 4.52 1.41
CA ARG A 350 -0.92 3.28 1.10
C ARG A 350 -0.60 2.27 2.18
N TYR A 351 -1.47 2.10 3.18
CA TYR A 351 -1.23 1.20 4.30
C TYR A 351 -1.02 -0.25 3.85
N LEU A 352 -1.81 -0.70 2.87
CA LEU A 352 -1.70 -2.01 2.25
C LEU A 352 -2.03 -1.95 0.77
N THR A 353 -1.58 -2.98 0.06
CA THR A 353 -1.84 -3.19 -1.37
C THR A 353 -2.47 -4.55 -1.57
N ALA A 354 -3.57 -4.60 -2.33
CA ALA A 354 -4.16 -5.81 -2.87
C ALA A 354 -3.96 -5.83 -4.39
N LEU A 355 -3.01 -6.64 -4.87
CA LEU A 355 -2.71 -6.80 -6.29
C LEU A 355 -3.46 -8.00 -6.86
N LEU A 356 -4.29 -7.78 -7.87
CA LEU A 356 -5.08 -8.79 -8.56
C LEU A 356 -4.38 -9.18 -9.86
N HIS A 357 -4.07 -10.47 -10.04
CA HIS A 357 -3.66 -11.00 -11.34
C HIS A 357 -4.89 -11.22 -12.22
N LEU A 358 -5.09 -10.36 -13.23
CA LEU A 358 -6.30 -10.42 -14.08
C LEU A 358 -6.17 -11.44 -15.22
N ASN A 359 -4.95 -11.82 -15.57
CA ASN A 359 -4.68 -12.95 -16.46
C ASN A 359 -3.46 -13.75 -15.97
N SER A 360 -3.28 -14.93 -16.55
CA SER A 360 -2.04 -15.70 -16.43
C SER A 360 -1.09 -15.25 -17.54
N ALA A 361 0.15 -14.90 -17.20
CA ALA A 361 1.15 -14.58 -18.22
C ALA A 361 1.73 -15.86 -18.83
N ASP A 362 1.94 -15.87 -20.16
CA ASP A 362 2.48 -17.02 -20.89
C ASP A 362 3.96 -17.27 -20.57
N GLY A 363 4.71 -16.20 -20.25
CA GLY A 363 6.10 -16.29 -19.83
C GLY A 363 6.61 -15.01 -19.19
N GLY A 364 7.37 -15.16 -18.11
CA GLY A 364 7.83 -14.04 -17.28
C GLY A 364 6.67 -13.34 -16.56
N GLY A 365 6.85 -12.06 -16.25
CA GLY A 365 5.81 -11.24 -15.61
C GLY A 365 5.54 -11.60 -14.15
N GLU A 366 6.44 -12.28 -13.46
CA GLU A 366 6.34 -12.52 -12.02
C GLU A 366 6.31 -11.21 -11.25
N THR A 367 5.58 -11.15 -10.14
CA THR A 367 5.75 -10.06 -9.16
C THR A 367 6.85 -10.48 -8.19
N SER A 368 7.95 -9.72 -8.18
CA SER A 368 9.15 -10.01 -7.40
C SER A 368 9.21 -9.13 -6.17
N PHE A 369 9.53 -9.73 -5.02
CA PHE A 369 9.87 -9.08 -3.76
C PHE A 369 11.35 -9.36 -3.48
N PRO A 370 12.27 -8.48 -3.91
CA PRO A 370 13.69 -8.82 -3.97
C PRO A 370 14.30 -9.15 -2.62
N VAL A 371 13.82 -8.49 -1.57
CA VAL A 371 14.33 -8.60 -0.19
C VAL A 371 13.42 -9.40 0.72
N ALA A 372 12.42 -10.11 0.19
CA ALA A 372 11.48 -10.87 1.02
C ALA A 372 12.20 -11.81 2.00
N ASP A 373 11.83 -11.73 3.28
CA ASP A 373 12.36 -12.44 4.43
C ASP A 373 13.89 -12.41 4.59
N ASN A 374 14.58 -11.43 3.95
CA ASN A 374 16.01 -11.23 4.18
C ASN A 374 16.31 -10.97 5.65
N ARG A 375 17.50 -11.38 6.11
CA ARG A 375 17.91 -11.17 7.50
C ARG A 375 18.06 -9.68 7.81
N THR A 376 18.72 -8.95 6.92
CA THR A 376 19.00 -7.52 6.96
C THR A 376 18.51 -6.86 5.68
N TYR A 377 18.14 -5.59 5.77
CA TYR A 377 17.96 -4.74 4.60
C TYR A 377 19.29 -4.03 4.35
N GLU A 378 19.93 -4.31 3.22
CA GLU A 378 21.23 -3.75 2.83
C GLU A 378 21.08 -3.20 1.41
N GLU A 379 20.87 -1.88 1.29
CA GLU A 379 20.62 -1.21 0.02
C GLU A 379 21.78 -1.41 -0.98
N GLU A 380 23.03 -1.50 -0.49
CA GLU A 380 24.21 -1.74 -1.33
C GLU A 380 24.20 -3.11 -2.03
N VAL A 381 23.50 -4.10 -1.47
CA VAL A 381 23.41 -5.47 -2.01
C VAL A 381 22.39 -5.57 -3.15
N LEU A 382 21.39 -4.67 -3.20
CA LEU A 382 20.37 -4.70 -4.25
C LEU A 382 20.93 -4.30 -5.63
N GLY A 383 22.04 -3.57 -5.68
CA GLY A 383 22.67 -3.15 -6.93
C GLY A 383 21.74 -2.34 -7.83
N ASP A 384 21.90 -2.46 -9.15
CA ASP A 384 21.02 -1.79 -10.11
C ASP A 384 19.62 -2.43 -10.12
N LEU A 385 18.68 -1.77 -9.44
CA LEU A 385 17.25 -2.08 -9.33
C LEU A 385 16.52 -2.09 -10.67
N SER A 386 17.19 -1.73 -11.78
CA SER A 386 16.53 -1.50 -13.04
C SER A 386 16.22 -2.79 -13.85
N GLN A 387 16.91 -3.91 -13.64
CA GLN A 387 16.61 -5.12 -14.43
C GLN A 387 17.01 -6.45 -13.79
N GLN A 388 18.09 -6.47 -13.00
CA GLN A 388 18.59 -7.69 -12.37
C GLN A 388 17.84 -8.08 -11.08
N TYR A 389 17.00 -7.18 -10.54
CA TYR A 389 16.23 -7.40 -9.31
C TYR A 389 15.27 -8.59 -9.43
N CYS A 390 14.78 -8.87 -10.64
CA CYS A 390 13.89 -10.00 -10.86
C CYS A 390 14.61 -11.32 -10.83
N ASP A 391 15.78 -11.47 -11.46
CA ASP A 391 16.52 -12.74 -11.43
C ASP A 391 17.03 -13.08 -10.04
N LYS A 392 17.48 -12.06 -9.30
CA LYS A 392 18.05 -12.18 -7.95
C LYS A 392 17.02 -12.07 -6.83
N GLY A 393 15.74 -11.86 -7.14
CA GLY A 393 14.73 -11.63 -6.12
C GLY A 393 14.45 -12.86 -5.26
N ASN A 394 14.41 -12.67 -3.95
CA ASN A 394 14.19 -13.73 -2.96
C ASN A 394 12.85 -14.46 -3.14
N LEU A 395 11.79 -13.71 -3.43
CA LEU A 395 10.46 -14.24 -3.64
C LEU A 395 9.91 -13.74 -4.98
N LYS A 396 9.42 -14.66 -5.80
CA LYS A 396 8.77 -14.36 -7.07
C LYS A 396 7.43 -15.07 -7.12
N VAL A 397 6.38 -14.32 -7.42
CA VAL A 397 5.02 -14.86 -7.50
C VAL A 397 4.57 -14.84 -8.95
N LYS A 398 4.27 -16.03 -9.48
CA LYS A 398 3.81 -16.18 -10.85
C LYS A 398 2.40 -15.63 -11.01
N PRO A 399 2.09 -14.83 -12.04
CA PRO A 399 0.74 -14.38 -12.30
C PRO A 399 -0.15 -15.55 -12.71
N VAL A 400 -1.19 -15.79 -11.91
CA VAL A 400 -2.25 -16.78 -12.17
C VAL A 400 -3.57 -16.05 -12.11
N ALA A 401 -4.34 -16.09 -13.20
CA ALA A 401 -5.62 -15.40 -13.33
C ALA A 401 -6.52 -15.63 -12.11
N GLY A 402 -7.07 -14.53 -11.58
CA GLY A 402 -7.97 -14.52 -10.42
C GLY A 402 -7.28 -14.64 -9.07
N THR A 403 -5.95 -14.76 -9.00
CA THR A 403 -5.21 -14.75 -7.74
C THR A 403 -5.00 -13.33 -7.25
N ALA A 404 -5.22 -13.09 -5.96
CA ALA A 404 -4.85 -11.83 -5.31
C ALA A 404 -3.60 -12.03 -4.44
N LEU A 405 -2.73 -11.03 -4.43
CA LEU A 405 -1.67 -10.84 -3.44
C LEU A 405 -2.07 -9.70 -2.52
N LEU A 406 -1.83 -9.85 -1.21
CA LEU A 406 -2.07 -8.78 -0.25
C LEU A 406 -0.85 -8.61 0.64
N TRP A 407 -0.30 -7.42 0.70
CA TRP A 407 0.77 -7.09 1.63
C TRP A 407 0.56 -5.72 2.28
N TYR A 408 1.20 -5.54 3.42
CA TYR A 408 1.23 -4.26 4.13
C TYR A 408 2.50 -3.50 3.73
N ASN A 409 2.36 -2.22 3.35
CA ASN A 409 3.50 -1.37 3.02
C ASN A 409 4.12 -0.71 4.25
N HIS A 410 3.43 -0.75 5.38
CA HIS A 410 3.88 -0.18 6.65
C HIS A 410 3.91 -1.23 7.75
N LEU A 411 4.84 -1.03 8.68
CA LEU A 411 4.88 -1.71 9.97
C LEU A 411 3.73 -1.21 10.86
N SER A 412 3.50 -1.90 11.98
CA SER A 412 2.65 -1.35 13.05
C SER A 412 3.48 -0.45 13.94
N ASP A 413 2.88 0.64 14.43
CA ASP A 413 3.48 1.51 15.45
C ASP A 413 3.54 0.89 16.87
N GLY A 414 2.98 -0.32 17.04
CA GLY A 414 2.86 -1.00 18.33
C GLY A 414 1.63 -0.62 19.15
N ASN A 415 0.90 0.44 18.79
CA ASN A 415 -0.33 0.90 19.46
C ASN A 415 -1.60 0.62 18.63
N GLY A 416 -1.46 -0.10 17.52
CA GLY A 416 -2.56 -0.46 16.64
C GLY A 416 -2.83 0.56 15.54
N TRP A 417 -1.87 1.44 15.22
CA TRP A 417 -1.92 2.34 14.07
C TRP A 417 -0.82 2.05 13.05
N VAL A 418 -0.74 2.89 12.01
CA VAL A 418 0.28 2.83 10.96
C VAL A 418 1.63 3.29 11.49
N GLY A 419 2.65 2.45 11.36
CA GLY A 419 4.03 2.79 11.69
C GLY A 419 4.87 3.20 10.47
N GLU A 420 6.18 3.02 10.58
CA GLU A 420 7.15 3.31 9.52
C GLU A 420 6.89 2.48 8.26
N LEU A 421 7.39 2.97 7.12
CA LEU A 421 7.40 2.22 5.86
C LEU A 421 8.18 0.91 6.07
N ASP A 422 7.60 -0.21 5.63
CA ASP A 422 8.28 -1.50 5.65
C ASP A 422 9.22 -1.58 4.44
N GLU A 423 10.52 -1.41 4.65
CA GLU A 423 11.55 -1.50 3.59
C GLU A 423 11.54 -2.86 2.87
N PHE A 424 11.01 -3.91 3.50
CA PHE A 424 10.88 -5.22 2.87
C PHE A 424 9.73 -5.26 1.86
N SER A 425 8.80 -4.29 1.87
CA SER A 425 7.70 -4.16 0.90
C SER A 425 8.15 -3.77 -0.52
N LEU A 426 9.45 -3.60 -0.73
CA LEU A 426 10.02 -3.32 -2.03
C LEU A 426 9.65 -4.43 -3.02
N HIS A 427 8.99 -4.06 -4.11
CA HIS A 427 8.49 -5.01 -5.10
C HIS A 427 8.49 -4.41 -6.51
N GLY A 428 8.45 -5.29 -7.51
CA GLY A 428 8.34 -4.89 -8.91
C GLY A 428 7.83 -6.02 -9.79
N ASP A 429 7.49 -5.69 -11.04
CA ASP A 429 7.01 -6.66 -12.01
C ASP A 429 8.12 -7.04 -12.97
N CYS A 430 8.40 -8.33 -13.07
CA CYS A 430 9.42 -8.86 -13.96
C CYS A 430 9.07 -8.70 -15.43
N LEU A 431 10.11 -8.77 -16.26
CA LEU A 431 9.97 -8.72 -17.71
C LEU A 431 8.95 -9.76 -18.21
N VAL A 432 7.96 -9.28 -18.94
CA VAL A 432 7.04 -10.16 -19.68
C VAL A 432 7.77 -10.69 -20.91
N THR A 433 8.18 -11.96 -20.88
CA THR A 433 8.97 -12.56 -21.97
C THR A 433 8.07 -13.07 -23.09
N ARG A 434 6.81 -13.43 -22.79
CA ARG A 434 5.83 -13.92 -23.77
C ARG A 434 4.40 -13.51 -23.39
N GLY A 435 3.61 -13.14 -24.39
CA GLY A 435 2.23 -12.72 -24.20
C GLY A 435 2.13 -11.34 -23.59
N PHE A 436 1.16 -11.15 -22.70
CA PHE A 436 0.90 -9.90 -21.99
C PHE A 436 0.48 -10.20 -20.55
N LYS A 437 0.65 -9.23 -19.64
CA LYS A 437 0.24 -9.33 -18.24
C LYS A 437 -0.74 -8.20 -17.91
N TRP A 438 -1.81 -8.52 -17.21
CA TRP A 438 -2.76 -7.58 -16.66
C TRP A 438 -2.82 -7.70 -15.14
N THR A 439 -2.76 -6.56 -14.46
CA THR A 439 -2.90 -6.46 -13.01
C THR A 439 -3.92 -5.41 -12.64
N GLY A 440 -4.58 -5.59 -11.50
CA GLY A 440 -5.43 -4.59 -10.85
C GLY A 440 -4.94 -4.33 -9.44
N SER A 441 -4.44 -3.14 -9.14
CA SER A 441 -3.98 -2.74 -7.81
C SER A 441 -5.09 -2.00 -7.07
N VAL A 442 -5.46 -2.50 -5.89
CA VAL A 442 -6.33 -1.81 -4.93
C VAL A 442 -5.48 -1.40 -3.74
N TRP A 443 -5.33 -0.11 -3.52
CA TRP A 443 -4.61 0.43 -2.37
C TRP A 443 -5.60 0.88 -1.30
N VAL A 444 -5.23 0.71 -0.03
CA VAL A 444 -6.00 1.29 1.08
C VAL A 444 -5.19 2.40 1.72
N ASN A 445 -5.73 3.62 1.69
CA ASN A 445 -5.04 4.81 2.16
C ASN A 445 -5.34 5.09 3.62
N ILE A 446 -4.29 5.21 4.44
CA ILE A 446 -4.42 5.59 5.85
C ILE A 446 -3.28 6.55 6.17
N ASP A 447 -3.62 7.72 6.72
CA ASP A 447 -2.62 8.68 7.17
C ASP A 447 -1.96 8.18 8.47
N PRO A 448 -0.62 8.14 8.55
CA PRO A 448 0.09 7.83 9.79
C PRO A 448 -0.25 8.79 10.94
N GLU A 449 -0.63 10.03 10.66
CA GLU A 449 -1.18 10.96 11.66
C GLU A 449 -2.69 10.67 11.85
N GLN A 450 -3.00 9.84 12.86
CA GLN A 450 -4.38 9.42 13.19
C GLN A 450 -5.37 10.60 13.27
N GLN A 451 -4.99 11.70 13.92
CA GLN A 451 -5.85 12.89 14.04
C GLN A 451 -6.19 13.50 12.67
N ARG A 452 -5.27 13.43 11.70
CA ARG A 452 -5.50 13.93 10.34
C ARG A 452 -6.44 13.00 9.58
N GLN A 453 -6.25 11.69 9.71
CA GLN A 453 -7.16 10.69 9.15
C GLN A 453 -8.58 10.92 9.68
N GLU A 454 -8.76 11.09 10.99
CA GLU A 454 -10.08 11.33 11.58
C GLU A 454 -10.72 12.64 11.12
N ARG A 455 -9.94 13.73 11.05
CA ARG A 455 -10.43 15.01 10.51
C ARG A 455 -10.90 14.85 9.06
N TYR A 456 -10.12 14.15 8.25
CA TYR A 456 -10.47 13.86 6.87
C TYR A 456 -11.76 13.04 6.78
N GLN A 457 -11.86 11.95 7.54
CA GLN A 457 -13.05 11.11 7.58
C GLN A 457 -14.30 11.90 7.98
N ARG A 458 -14.22 12.74 9.02
CA ARG A 458 -15.34 13.60 9.45
C ARG A 458 -15.75 14.58 8.35
N LEU A 459 -14.79 15.18 7.65
CA LEU A 459 -15.06 16.09 6.54
C LEU A 459 -15.83 15.38 5.43
N VAL A 460 -15.33 14.24 4.97
CA VAL A 460 -15.92 13.54 3.81
C VAL A 460 -17.19 12.76 4.14
N SER A 461 -17.39 12.35 5.41
CA SER A 461 -18.63 11.71 5.87
C SER A 461 -19.76 12.70 6.18
N TRP A 462 -19.47 14.00 6.24
CA TRP A 462 -20.46 15.01 6.63
C TRP A 462 -21.51 15.21 5.53
N HIS A 463 -22.77 14.88 5.80
CA HIS A 463 -23.91 15.21 4.95
C HIS A 463 -24.65 16.42 5.54
N PRO A 464 -24.97 17.48 4.75
CA PRO A 464 -25.75 18.62 5.23
C PRO A 464 -27.16 18.25 5.71
N ASP A 465 -27.76 17.20 5.14
CA ASP A 465 -29.13 16.77 5.45
C ASP A 465 -29.17 15.64 6.48
N GLY A 466 -28.77 15.98 7.71
CA GLY A 466 -29.06 15.22 8.91
C GLY A 466 -30.49 15.42 9.40
N GLN A 467 -31.50 15.13 8.58
CA GLN A 467 -32.80 14.69 9.12
C GLN A 467 -32.86 13.17 9.03
N SER A 468 -32.67 12.55 10.19
CA SER A 468 -33.02 11.17 10.50
C SER A 468 -34.36 10.79 9.85
N LYS A 469 -34.34 10.17 8.67
CA LYS A 469 -35.44 9.29 8.26
C LYS A 469 -35.41 8.09 9.20
N LYS A 470 -36.14 8.23 10.31
CA LYS A 470 -36.65 7.06 11.03
C LYS A 470 -37.38 6.21 9.98
N PRO A 471 -37.19 4.89 9.96
CA PRO A 471 -38.08 4.04 9.19
C PRO A 471 -39.46 4.13 9.85
N GLU A 472 -40.37 4.89 9.24
CA GLU A 472 -41.78 4.71 9.56
C GLU A 472 -42.18 3.32 9.07
N HIS A 473 -42.53 2.46 10.03
CA HIS A 473 -43.32 1.27 9.79
C HIS A 473 -44.63 1.71 9.12
N GLY A 474 -44.67 1.61 7.79
CA GLY A 474 -45.91 1.59 7.04
C GLY A 474 -46.40 0.15 6.94
N ASP A 475 -47.21 -0.27 7.91
CA ASP A 475 -48.19 -1.33 7.68
C ASP A 475 -49.06 -0.91 6.48
N LEU A 476 -48.98 -1.66 5.38
CA LEU A 476 -50.09 -1.75 4.46
C LEU A 476 -50.44 -3.22 4.29
N HIS A 477 -51.48 -3.59 5.03
CA HIS A 477 -52.24 -4.80 4.84
C HIS A 477 -52.73 -4.94 3.38
N GLN A 478 -52.78 -6.22 2.98
CA GLN A 478 -53.72 -6.84 2.05
C GLN A 478 -54.91 -5.95 1.62
N ASP A 479 -55.13 -5.84 0.32
CA ASP A 479 -56.31 -6.44 -0.32
C ASP A 479 -56.28 -6.29 -1.86
N LEU A 480 -56.65 -7.39 -2.53
CA LEU A 480 -56.96 -7.64 -3.95
C LEU A 480 -55.82 -7.92 -4.94
#